data_AF-A0A7X6XG25-F1
#
_entry.id   AF-A0A7X6XG25-F1
#
_cell.length_a   1.000
_cell.length_b   1.000
_cell.length_c   1.000
_cell.angle_alpha   90.00
_cell.angle_beta   90.00
_cell.angle_gamma   90.00
#
_symmetry.space_group_name_H-M   'P 1'
#
loop_
_entity.id
_entity.type
_entity.pdbx_description
1 polymer ?
#
loop_
_entity_poly.entity_id
_entity_poly.type
_entity_poly.pdbx_seq_one_letter_code
_entity_poly.pdbx_strand_id
1 'polypeptide(L)'
;FVANSGLIVNPDYRGQGFARKIKRRIFDLSRELYPNAKIFSITTGLAVMKMNTELGFKPVTFSELTDDKEFWKGCQGCRNYDILQRNDFKMCLCTGLLHDPKDQPGPTPAPKPFANKIVKPIVKKKNSNSNRKFKK
;
A
#
# COMPACT_ATOMS: atom_id res chain seq x y z
N PHE A 1 2.82 -13.08 13.84
CA PHE A 1 2.54 -11.67 13.50
C PHE A 1 1.55 -11.12 14.51
N VAL A 2 1.31 -9.81 14.54
CA VAL A 2 0.25 -9.19 15.33
C VAL A 2 -0.70 -8.46 14.38
N ALA A 3 -1.98 -8.64 14.57
CA ALA A 3 -3.03 -7.91 13.86
C ALA A 3 -4.11 -7.52 14.86
N ASN A 4 -4.60 -6.29 14.73
CA ASN A 4 -5.66 -5.76 15.59
C ASN A 4 -6.88 -5.51 14.71
N SER A 5 -7.97 -6.23 14.99
CA SER A 5 -9.22 -6.11 14.24
C SER A 5 -10.06 -4.96 14.82
N GLY A 6 -10.52 -4.08 13.93
CA GLY A 6 -11.43 -2.98 14.29
C GLY A 6 -10.79 -1.88 15.17
N LEU A 7 -10.85 -0.64 14.69
CA LEU A 7 -10.66 0.53 15.53
C LEU A 7 -11.91 1.38 15.38
N ILE A 8 -12.67 1.52 16.46
CA ILE A 8 -13.93 2.24 16.47
C ILE A 8 -13.80 3.39 17.47
N VAL A 9 -14.13 4.59 16.99
CA VAL A 9 -14.28 5.79 17.83
C VAL A 9 -15.74 6.23 17.75
N ASN A 10 -16.34 6.46 18.91
CA ASN A 10 -17.71 6.98 19.01
C ASN A 10 -17.83 8.28 18.17
N PRO A 11 -18.93 8.46 17.41
CA PRO A 11 -19.14 9.62 16.55
C PRO A 11 -18.80 10.97 17.17
N ASP A 12 -19.18 11.19 18.43
CA ASP A 12 -19.02 12.47 19.14
C ASP A 12 -17.54 12.85 19.35
N TYR A 13 -16.66 11.84 19.32
CA TYR A 13 -15.21 12.00 19.54
C TYR A 13 -14.39 11.92 18.24
N ARG A 14 -15.04 11.83 17.07
CA ARG A 14 -14.34 11.83 15.77
C ARG A 14 -13.79 13.22 15.45
N GLY A 15 -12.72 13.27 14.65
CA GLY A 15 -12.05 14.53 14.31
C GLY A 15 -11.14 15.11 15.41
N GLN A 16 -11.22 14.61 16.64
CA GLN A 16 -10.44 15.11 17.79
C GLN A 16 -9.11 14.36 18.01
N GLY A 17 -8.71 13.49 17.08
CA GLY A 17 -7.42 12.77 17.14
C GLY A 17 -7.39 11.53 18.03
N PHE A 18 -8.51 11.12 18.65
CA PHE A 18 -8.57 9.92 19.50
C PHE A 18 -8.16 8.64 18.77
N ALA A 19 -8.57 8.47 17.51
CA ALA A 19 -8.18 7.30 16.71
C ALA A 19 -6.66 7.15 16.61
N ARG A 20 -5.93 8.27 16.44
CA ARG A 20 -4.47 8.28 16.38
C ARG A 20 -3.86 7.89 17.72
N LYS A 21 -4.40 8.42 18.83
CA LYS A 21 -3.92 8.08 20.20
C LYS A 21 -4.11 6.59 20.50
N ILE A 22 -5.29 6.05 20.20
CA ILE A 22 -5.61 4.62 20.37
C ILE A 22 -4.67 3.78 19.52
N LYS A 23 -4.52 4.12 18.23
CA LYS A 23 -3.66 3.38 17.30
C LYS A 23 -2.20 3.39 17.75
N ARG A 24 -1.68 4.53 18.21
CA ARG A 24 -0.32 4.66 18.76
C ARG A 24 -0.14 3.77 19.98
N ARG A 25 -1.03 3.86 20.98
CA ARG A 25 -0.92 3.06 22.21
C ARG A 25 -0.95 1.57 21.92
N ILE A 26 -1.83 1.12 21.01
CA ILE A 26 -1.91 -0.28 20.58
C ILE A 26 -0.63 -0.69 19.86
N PHE A 27 -0.09 0.15 18.98
CA PHE A 27 1.18 -0.14 18.29
C PHE A 27 2.32 -0.31 19.30
N ASP A 28 2.46 0.62 20.24
CA ASP A 28 3.51 0.57 21.26
C ASP A 28 3.37 -0.69 22.13
N LEU A 29 2.14 -1.04 22.54
CA LEU A 29 1.85 -2.26 23.28
C LEU A 29 2.22 -3.52 22.47
N SER A 30 1.92 -3.55 21.17
CA SER A 30 2.33 -4.65 20.29
C SER A 30 3.84 -4.76 20.13
N ARG A 31 4.60 -3.67 20.26
CA ARG A 31 6.08 -3.70 20.28
C ARG A 31 6.63 -4.19 21.62
N GLU A 32 5.98 -3.83 22.72
CA GLU A 32 6.35 -4.29 24.06
C GLU A 32 6.12 -5.81 24.22
N LEU A 33 4.92 -6.29 23.90
CA LEU A 33 4.56 -7.71 24.08
C LEU A 33 5.19 -8.64 23.04
N TYR A 34 5.35 -8.15 21.80
CA TYR A 34 5.79 -8.95 20.67
C TYR A 34 6.84 -8.22 19.82
N PRO A 35 8.05 -7.96 20.37
CA PRO A 35 9.06 -7.10 19.75
C PRO A 35 9.51 -7.56 18.36
N ASN A 36 9.59 -8.88 18.16
CA ASN A 36 10.05 -9.49 16.90
C ASN A 36 8.92 -9.75 15.89
N ALA A 37 7.67 -9.50 16.26
CA ALA A 37 6.54 -9.80 15.38
C ALA A 37 6.38 -8.73 14.30
N LYS A 38 6.05 -9.15 13.08
CA LYS A 38 5.48 -8.27 12.06
C LYS A 38 4.10 -7.80 12.49
N ILE A 39 3.74 -6.54 12.23
CA ILE A 39 2.39 -6.02 12.46
C ILE A 39 1.68 -5.80 11.12
N PHE A 40 0.49 -6.37 10.99
CA PHE A 40 -0.32 -6.25 9.79
C PHE A 40 -1.46 -5.26 10.01
N SER A 41 -1.86 -4.60 8.92
CA SER A 41 -3.08 -3.81 8.86
C SER A 41 -3.66 -3.93 7.45
N ILE A 42 -4.98 -3.96 7.34
CA ILE A 42 -5.69 -3.82 6.07
C ILE A 42 -6.68 -2.67 6.18
N THR A 43 -6.87 -1.90 5.11
CA THR A 43 -7.84 -0.80 5.13
C THR A 43 -8.24 -0.36 3.72
N THR A 44 -9.45 0.19 3.58
CA THR A 44 -9.88 0.97 2.41
C THR A 44 -9.80 2.49 2.66
N GLY A 45 -9.59 2.92 3.91
CA GLY A 45 -9.75 4.31 4.33
C GLY A 45 -8.45 5.09 4.39
N LEU A 46 -8.42 6.26 3.76
CA LEU A 46 -7.25 7.15 3.73
C LEU A 46 -6.77 7.57 5.13
N ALA A 47 -7.69 7.78 6.08
CA ALA A 47 -7.33 8.18 7.44
C ALA A 47 -6.49 7.10 8.14
N VAL A 48 -6.86 5.82 7.97
CA VAL A 48 -6.13 4.68 8.53
C VAL A 48 -4.79 4.49 7.81
N MET A 49 -4.77 4.65 6.49
CA MET A 49 -3.52 4.62 5.72
C MET A 49 -2.52 5.65 6.24
N LYS A 50 -2.94 6.92 6.38
CA LYS A 50 -2.09 8.01 6.91
C LYS A 50 -1.54 7.68 8.31
N MET A 51 -2.40 7.25 9.23
CA MET A 51 -1.96 6.87 10.58
C MET A 51 -0.98 5.70 10.57
N ASN A 52 -1.18 4.71 9.71
CA ASN A 52 -0.26 3.58 9.57
C ASN A 52 1.08 4.03 8.94
N THR A 53 1.06 4.90 7.94
CA THR A 53 2.30 5.45 7.34
C THR A 53 3.10 6.27 8.35
N GLU A 54 2.44 7.08 9.20
CA GLU A 54 3.06 7.80 10.33
C GLU A 54 3.72 6.85 11.37
N LEU A 55 3.30 5.59 11.39
CA LEU A 55 3.85 4.52 12.23
C LEU A 55 4.89 3.65 11.50
N GLY A 56 5.26 4.00 10.27
CA GLY A 56 6.24 3.27 9.47
C GLY A 56 5.72 1.98 8.84
N PHE A 57 4.40 1.84 8.67
CA PHE A 57 3.84 0.77 7.85
C PHE A 57 4.07 1.07 6.36
N LYS A 58 4.42 0.03 5.61
CA LYS A 58 4.62 0.08 4.16
C LYS A 58 3.48 -0.65 3.45
N PRO A 59 2.99 -0.15 2.30
CA PRO A 59 2.02 -0.87 1.50
C PRO A 59 2.67 -2.14 0.92
N VAL A 60 1.95 -3.26 1.00
CA VAL A 60 2.38 -4.56 0.51
C VAL A 60 1.21 -5.31 -0.14
N THR A 61 1.53 -6.33 -0.91
CA THR A 61 0.53 -7.28 -1.43
C THR A 61 0.04 -8.20 -0.32
N PHE A 62 -1.14 -8.83 -0.47
CA PHE A 62 -1.65 -9.71 0.59
C PHE A 62 -0.81 -10.98 0.76
N SER A 63 -0.16 -11.44 -0.32
CA SER A 63 0.80 -12.54 -0.29
C SER A 63 1.98 -12.28 0.65
N GLU A 64 2.30 -11.01 0.94
CA GLU A 64 3.35 -10.62 1.88
C GLU A 64 2.86 -10.50 3.33
N LEU A 65 1.54 -10.53 3.56
CA LEU A 65 0.97 -10.52 4.91
C LEU A 65 1.02 -11.94 5.50
N THR A 66 0.12 -12.82 5.07
CA THR A 66 0.02 -14.19 5.58
C THR A 66 -0.93 -15.04 4.74
N ASP A 67 -0.70 -16.34 4.74
CA ASP A 67 -1.58 -17.39 4.23
C ASP A 67 -2.50 -18.00 5.32
N ASP A 68 -2.40 -17.50 6.56
CA ASP A 68 -3.17 -17.99 7.69
C ASP A 68 -4.67 -17.69 7.53
N LYS A 69 -5.48 -18.75 7.44
CA LYS A 69 -6.93 -18.66 7.31
C LYS A 69 -7.59 -17.98 8.51
N GLU A 70 -7.06 -18.12 9.72
CA GLU A 70 -7.61 -17.47 10.92
C GLU A 70 -7.53 -15.94 10.82
N PHE A 71 -6.45 -15.40 10.26
CA PHE A 71 -6.34 -13.97 9.97
C PHE A 71 -7.46 -13.51 9.02
N TRP A 72 -7.69 -14.27 7.95
CA TRP A 72 -8.69 -13.93 6.93
C TRP A 72 -10.14 -14.11 7.40
N LYS A 73 -10.41 -14.91 8.44
CA LYS A 73 -11.74 -14.98 9.08
C LYS A 73 -12.18 -13.63 9.62
N GLY A 74 -11.24 -12.76 10.01
CA GLY A 74 -11.54 -11.38 10.43
C GLY A 74 -12.24 -10.54 9.34
N CYS A 75 -12.15 -10.94 8.08
CA CYS A 75 -12.82 -10.27 6.97
C CYS A 75 -14.25 -10.76 6.70
N GLN A 76 -14.73 -11.82 7.36
CA GLN A 76 -16.04 -12.44 7.06
C GLN A 76 -17.23 -11.49 7.22
N GLY A 77 -17.15 -10.55 8.15
CA GLY A 77 -18.18 -9.50 8.34
C GLY A 77 -18.09 -8.33 7.35
N CYS A 78 -17.08 -8.32 6.47
CA CYS A 78 -16.90 -7.25 5.48
C CYS A 78 -17.81 -7.47 4.27
N ARG A 79 -18.47 -6.42 3.79
CA ARG A 79 -19.29 -6.45 2.56
C ARG A 79 -18.53 -6.95 1.33
N ASN A 80 -17.19 -6.86 1.33
CA ASN A 80 -16.33 -7.24 0.21
C ASN A 80 -15.63 -8.60 0.42
N TYR A 81 -16.12 -9.42 1.36
CA TYR A 81 -15.50 -10.71 1.67
C TYR A 81 -15.56 -11.68 0.47
N ASP A 82 -16.61 -11.60 -0.34
CA ASP A 82 -16.75 -12.35 -1.59
C ASP A 82 -15.58 -12.10 -2.56
N ILE A 83 -15.12 -10.84 -2.67
CA ILE A 83 -13.98 -10.46 -3.50
C ILE A 83 -12.69 -11.10 -2.97
N LEU A 84 -12.53 -11.18 -1.65
CA LEU A 84 -11.37 -11.84 -1.05
C LEU A 84 -11.36 -13.33 -1.36
N GLN A 85 -12.53 -13.99 -1.22
CA GLN A 85 -12.67 -15.43 -1.45
C GLN A 85 -12.42 -15.83 -2.90
N ARG A 86 -13.02 -15.11 -3.88
CA ARG A 86 -12.85 -15.43 -5.31
C ARG A 86 -11.42 -15.22 -5.82
N ASN A 87 -10.59 -14.51 -5.08
CA ASN A 87 -9.18 -14.27 -5.40
C ASN A 87 -8.23 -15.04 -4.45
N ASP A 88 -8.69 -16.13 -3.84
CA ASP A 88 -7.88 -17.01 -2.98
C ASP A 88 -7.13 -16.27 -1.88
N PHE A 89 -7.73 -15.24 -1.29
CA PHE A 89 -7.12 -14.43 -0.23
C PHE A 89 -5.85 -13.66 -0.64
N LYS A 90 -5.56 -13.55 -1.94
CA LYS A 90 -4.37 -12.87 -2.48
C LYS A 90 -4.61 -11.39 -2.83
N MET A 91 -5.87 -10.95 -2.87
CA MET A 91 -6.22 -9.55 -3.10
C MET A 91 -7.66 -9.25 -2.65
N CYS A 92 -7.90 -8.00 -2.28
CA CYS A 92 -9.22 -7.42 -2.02
C CYS A 92 -9.16 -5.91 -2.34
N LEU A 93 -10.27 -5.19 -2.16
CA LEU A 93 -10.30 -3.73 -2.27
C LEU A 93 -9.49 -3.02 -1.17
N CYS A 94 -9.19 -3.72 -0.07
CA CYS A 94 -8.34 -3.19 0.98
C CYS A 94 -6.87 -3.15 0.54
N THR A 95 -6.15 -2.13 0.97
CA THR A 95 -4.68 -2.06 0.89
C THR A 95 -4.07 -2.83 2.06
N GLY A 96 -3.13 -3.73 1.77
CA GLY A 96 -2.30 -4.41 2.76
C GLY A 96 -1.18 -3.49 3.23
N LEU A 97 -0.97 -3.42 4.55
CA LEU A 97 0.04 -2.59 5.19
C LEU A 97 0.82 -3.43 6.18
N LEU A 98 2.15 -3.40 6.07
CA LEU A 98 3.07 -4.19 6.87
C LEU A 98 4.05 -3.28 7.60
N HIS A 99 4.21 -3.52 8.90
CA HIS A 99 5.34 -3.02 9.67
C HIS A 99 6.20 -4.20 10.09
N ASP A 100 7.42 -4.27 9.57
CA ASP A 100 8.41 -5.28 9.92
C ASP A 100 9.45 -4.67 10.88
N PRO A 101 9.63 -5.19 12.11
CA PRO A 101 10.64 -4.66 13.03
C PRO A 101 12.08 -4.85 12.52
N LYS A 102 12.30 -5.76 11.56
CA LYS A 102 13.61 -5.99 10.95
C LYS A 102 13.88 -5.07 9.76
N ASP A 103 12.84 -4.43 9.22
CA ASP A 103 13.03 -3.39 8.22
C ASP A 103 13.64 -2.18 8.92
N GLN A 104 14.96 -2.06 8.80
CA GLN A 104 15.62 -0.80 9.12
C GLN A 104 14.94 0.29 8.27
N PRO A 105 14.66 1.48 8.83
CA PRO A 105 14.28 2.63 8.02
C PRO A 105 15.47 2.94 7.11
N GLY A 106 15.48 2.34 5.92
CA GLY A 106 16.34 2.77 4.84
C GLY A 106 16.04 4.26 4.59
N PRO A 107 17.06 5.05 4.21
CA PRO A 107 16.88 6.48 3.99
C PRO A 107 15.69 6.67 3.04
N THR A 108 14.72 7.50 3.45
CA THR A 108 13.66 7.95 2.56
C THR A 108 14.34 8.41 1.28
N PRO A 109 14.02 7.85 0.10
CA PRO A 109 14.66 8.30 -1.12
C PRO A 109 14.37 9.79 -1.23
N ALA A 110 15.41 10.62 -1.13
CA ALA A 110 15.28 12.04 -1.42
C ALA A 110 14.60 12.14 -2.79
N PRO A 111 13.64 13.07 -2.99
CA PRO A 111 13.01 13.23 -4.29
C PRO A 111 14.11 13.44 -5.32
N LYS A 112 14.31 12.44 -6.20
CA LYS A 112 15.28 12.56 -7.27
C LYS A 112 14.81 13.74 -8.12
N PRO A 113 15.66 14.73 -8.42
CA PRO A 113 15.26 15.82 -9.29
C PRO A 113 14.75 15.20 -10.59
N PHE A 114 13.55 15.62 -11.01
CA PHE A 114 12.95 15.17 -12.25
C PHE A 114 13.96 15.49 -13.35
N ALA A 115 14.61 14.46 -13.90
CA ALA A 115 15.57 14.69 -14.96
C ALA A 115 14.80 15.25 -16.15
N ASN A 116 15.00 16.54 -16.45
CA ASN A 116 14.51 17.19 -17.66
C ASN A 116 15.18 16.55 -18.87
N LYS A 117 14.75 15.33 -19.23
CA LYS A 117 15.08 14.74 -20.52
C LYS A 117 14.28 15.50 -21.56
N ILE A 118 14.91 16.52 -22.14
CA ILE A 118 14.42 17.17 -23.35
C ILE A 118 14.35 16.07 -24.42
N VAL A 119 13.14 15.60 -24.70
CA VAL A 119 12.88 14.65 -25.77
C VAL A 119 13.07 15.40 -27.09
N LYS A 120 14.15 15.10 -27.82
CA LYS A 120 14.37 15.69 -29.14
C LYS A 120 13.26 15.19 -30.08
N PRO A 121 12.58 16.08 -30.83
CA PRO A 121 11.56 15.68 -31.78
C PRO A 121 12.17 14.75 -32.83
N ILE A 122 11.52 13.61 -33.09
CA ILE A 122 11.90 12.73 -34.20
C ILE A 122 11.52 13.45 -35.50
N VAL A 123 12.50 14.11 -36.13
CA VAL A 123 12.33 14.67 -37.47
C VAL A 123 12.33 13.51 -38.47
N LYS A 124 11.15 13.16 -38.99
CA LYS A 124 11.04 12.21 -40.13
C LYS A 124 11.68 12.85 -41.36
N LYS A 125 12.88 12.41 -41.75
CA LYS A 125 13.43 12.71 -43.08
C LYS A 125 12.57 12.01 -44.13
N LYS A 126 11.83 12.79 -44.94
CA LYS A 126 11.28 12.31 -46.22
C LYS A 126 12.46 12.10 -47.17
N ASN A 127 12.78 10.85 -47.51
CA ASN A 127 13.68 10.55 -48.61
C ASN A 127 12.94 10.78 -49.93
N SER A 128 13.10 11.96 -50.51
CA SER A 128 12.78 12.23 -51.91
C SER A 128 13.97 11.87 -52.78
N ASN A 129 13.98 10.69 -53.38
CA ASN A 129 14.37 10.48 -54.79
C ASN A 129 14.54 8.99 -55.11
N SER A 130 13.64 8.46 -55.95
CA SER A 130 14.08 7.58 -57.02
C SER A 130 13.31 7.95 -58.29
N ASN A 131 13.97 8.71 -59.14
CA ASN A 131 13.65 8.79 -60.57
C ASN A 131 13.62 7.36 -61.14
N ARG A 132 12.44 6.79 -61.36
CA ARG A 132 12.27 5.73 -62.36
C ARG A 132 11.76 6.38 -63.64
N LYS A 133 12.70 6.62 -64.57
CA LYS A 133 12.41 6.84 -65.98
C LYS A 133 11.62 5.62 -66.49
N PHE A 134 10.43 5.85 -67.01
CA PHE A 134 9.89 5.06 -68.13
C PHE A 134 9.51 6.06 -69.22
N LYS A 135 10.32 6.08 -70.28
CA LYS A 135 9.96 6.69 -71.57
C LYS A 135 8.96 5.75 -72.26
N LYS A 136 8.06 6.40 -73.01
CA LYS A 136 7.03 5.93 -73.95
C LYS A 136 7.14 4.49 -74.44
#